data_AF-A0A1Y2IKN5-F1
#
_entry.id   AF-A0A1Y2IKN5-F1
#
_cell.length_a   1.000
_cell.length_b   1.000
_cell.length_c   1.000
_cell.angle_alpha   90.00
_cell.angle_beta   90.00
_cell.angle_gamma   90.00
#
_symmetry.space_group_name_H-M   'P 1'
#
loop_
_entity.id
_entity.type
_entity.pdbx_description
1 polymer ?
#
loop_
_entity_poly.entity_id
_entity_poly.type
_entity_poly.pdbx_seq_one_letter_code
_entity_poly.pdbx_strand_id
1 'polypeptide(L)'
;MSAPPPPPPQQPPPPQAAAALPSTPGPVPSGAYPPAPDSPREADSPPPAGIQGDLEMELAGLANALYNLGTTVVGDLTKEKDKPGGAGKQVGARVNDVIHHLATLDDMSQHIDTMIPMQVLMEIDNSRNPMLLTKERLERAATENQFMNGKIQAIDSYKKYLDEALVQNFPELREYLESSSMDLTQPIKMEEDAVGPSAGLSNGV
;
A
#
# COMPACT_ATOMS: atom_id res chain seq x y z
N MET A 1 26.63 -68.04 35.72
CA MET A 1 27.46 -66.85 35.48
C MET A 1 26.66 -65.92 34.58
N SER A 2 25.97 -64.94 35.17
CA SER A 2 25.17 -63.96 34.43
C SER A 2 25.75 -62.57 34.68
N ALA A 3 26.09 -61.87 33.60
CA ALA A 3 26.63 -60.52 33.66
C ALA A 3 25.56 -59.52 34.15
N PRO A 4 25.91 -58.52 34.96
CA PRO A 4 24.97 -57.48 35.34
C PRO A 4 24.61 -56.59 34.13
N PRO A 5 23.37 -56.05 34.06
CA PRO A 5 22.93 -55.20 32.97
C PRO A 5 23.66 -53.84 32.97
N PRO A 6 23.80 -53.19 31.79
CA PRO A 6 24.46 -51.90 31.69
C PRO A 6 23.65 -50.79 32.37
N PRO A 7 24.33 -49.76 32.92
CA PRO A 7 23.64 -48.63 33.55
C PRO A 7 22.89 -47.79 32.51
N PRO A 8 21.76 -47.15 32.91
CA PRO A 8 21.00 -46.27 32.03
C PRO A 8 21.81 -45.00 31.66
N PRO A 9 21.48 -44.35 30.52
CA PRO A 9 22.16 -43.12 30.10
C PRO A 9 21.97 -42.01 31.14
N GLN A 10 23.07 -41.37 31.54
CA GLN A 10 23.05 -40.24 32.45
C GLN A 10 22.27 -39.07 31.83
N GLN A 11 21.24 -38.61 32.52
CA GLN A 11 20.58 -37.34 32.20
C GLN A 11 21.60 -36.20 32.34
N PRO A 12 21.64 -35.24 31.39
CA PRO A 12 22.45 -34.04 31.57
C PRO A 12 21.99 -33.28 32.81
N PRO A 13 22.92 -32.63 33.54
CA PRO A 13 22.58 -31.89 34.75
C PRO A 13 21.56 -30.77 34.44
N PRO A 14 20.66 -30.44 35.39
CA PRO A 14 19.77 -29.30 35.22
C PRO A 14 20.61 -28.02 35.02
N PRO A 15 20.12 -27.05 34.22
CA PRO A 15 20.82 -25.79 34.04
C PRO A 15 20.98 -25.13 35.41
N GLN A 16 22.24 -24.98 35.84
CA GLN A 16 22.57 -24.17 37.01
C GLN A 16 22.11 -22.75 36.71
N ALA A 17 21.45 -22.13 37.69
CA ALA A 17 21.02 -20.75 37.65
C ALA A 17 22.22 -19.84 37.34
N ALA A 18 22.37 -19.50 36.06
CA ALA A 18 23.33 -18.50 35.62
C ALA A 18 22.82 -17.14 36.12
N ALA A 19 23.71 -16.46 36.82
CA ALA A 19 23.53 -15.16 37.43
C ALA A 19 22.80 -14.16 36.54
N ALA A 20 21.98 -13.33 37.19
CA ALA A 20 21.29 -12.18 36.62
C ALA A 20 22.20 -11.38 35.67
N LEU A 21 21.82 -11.34 34.39
CA LEU A 21 22.34 -10.39 33.43
C LEU A 21 21.89 -8.98 33.86
N PRO A 22 22.77 -7.97 33.82
CA PRO A 22 22.36 -6.60 34.05
C PRO A 22 21.42 -6.12 32.94
N SER A 23 20.28 -5.59 33.40
CA SER A 23 19.34 -4.64 32.80
C SER A 23 19.52 -4.28 31.32
N THR A 24 18.41 -4.44 30.59
CA THR A 24 17.92 -3.58 29.49
C THR A 24 18.86 -2.42 29.07
N PRO A 25 19.22 -2.27 27.78
CA PRO A 25 19.73 -0.98 27.34
C PRO A 25 18.63 0.06 27.63
N GLY A 26 18.98 1.07 28.41
CA GLY A 26 18.07 2.14 28.79
C GLY A 26 17.50 2.86 27.56
N PRO A 27 16.46 3.70 27.75
CA PRO A 27 15.90 4.48 26.65
C PRO A 27 17.02 5.31 26.02
N VAL A 28 17.20 5.16 24.71
CA VAL A 28 18.02 6.06 23.91
C VAL A 28 17.58 7.50 24.20
N PRO A 29 18.51 8.44 24.43
CA PRO A 29 18.14 9.84 24.63
C PRO A 29 17.44 10.35 23.37
N SER A 30 16.14 10.59 23.50
CA SER A 30 15.31 11.27 22.50
C SER A 30 15.84 12.68 22.27
N GLY A 31 16.75 12.83 21.31
CA GLY A 31 17.36 14.13 21.05
C GLY A 31 18.26 14.11 19.82
N ALA A 32 17.70 13.79 18.64
CA ALA A 32 18.31 14.15 17.35
C ALA A 32 17.44 13.83 16.11
N TYR A 33 16.25 13.24 16.25
CA TYR A 33 15.31 13.14 15.13
C TYR A 33 14.16 14.12 15.37
N PRO A 34 13.85 15.04 14.44
CA PRO A 34 12.58 15.74 14.50
C PRO A 34 11.48 14.66 14.57
N PRO A 35 10.48 14.81 15.46
CA PRO A 35 9.34 13.91 15.43
C PRO A 35 8.81 13.92 13.99
N ALA A 36 8.66 12.73 13.39
CA ALA A 36 7.95 12.62 12.13
C ALA A 36 6.63 13.41 12.30
N PRO A 37 6.29 14.32 11.37
CA PRO A 37 5.06 15.08 11.46
C PRO A 37 3.93 14.11 11.76
N ASP A 38 3.22 14.37 12.86
CA ASP A 38 2.10 13.56 13.32
C ASP A 38 1.22 13.29 12.10
N SER A 39 1.14 12.02 11.68
CA SER A 39 0.36 11.64 10.49
C SER A 39 -1.02 12.23 10.68
N PRO A 40 -1.53 13.08 9.75
CA PRO A 40 -2.84 13.65 9.89
C PRO A 40 -3.84 12.53 10.15
N ARG A 41 -4.45 12.60 11.34
CA ARG A 41 -5.60 11.83 11.78
C ARG A 41 -6.49 11.49 10.58
N GLU A 42 -6.72 10.22 10.33
CA GLU A 42 -7.73 9.77 9.36
C GLU A 42 -9.12 10.20 9.84
N ALA A 43 -9.51 11.43 9.51
CA ALA A 43 -10.88 11.92 9.51
C ALA A 43 -10.88 13.32 8.88
N ASP A 44 -11.60 13.48 7.78
CA ASP A 44 -11.81 14.70 7.01
C ASP A 44 -10.67 15.11 6.07
N SER A 45 -10.44 14.25 5.08
CA SER A 45 -10.10 14.76 3.74
C SER A 45 -11.31 15.60 3.27
N PRO A 46 -11.14 16.89 2.87
CA PRO A 46 -12.21 17.63 2.23
C PRO A 46 -12.73 16.82 1.02
N PRO A 47 -14.04 16.88 0.70
CA PRO A 47 -14.58 16.17 -0.45
C PRO A 47 -13.73 16.49 -1.68
N PRO A 48 -13.30 15.47 -2.45
CA PRO A 48 -12.33 15.65 -3.51
C PRO A 48 -12.85 16.70 -4.50
N ALA A 49 -12.16 17.84 -4.61
CA ALA A 49 -12.57 18.88 -5.54
C ALA A 49 -12.32 18.44 -6.99
N GLY A 50 -13.22 18.83 -7.90
CA GLY A 50 -13.12 18.50 -9.32
C GLY A 50 -13.94 17.27 -9.71
N ILE A 51 -13.58 16.64 -10.85
CA ILE A 51 -14.37 15.59 -11.49
C ILE A 51 -14.72 14.40 -10.58
N GLN A 52 -13.87 14.10 -9.59
CA GLN A 52 -14.08 13.00 -8.65
C GLN A 52 -15.16 13.33 -7.61
N GLY A 53 -15.20 14.56 -7.09
CA GLY A 53 -16.27 14.99 -6.19
C GLY A 53 -17.61 15.11 -6.91
N ASP A 54 -17.59 15.60 -8.14
CA ASP A 54 -18.79 15.65 -8.99
C ASP A 54 -19.33 14.22 -9.21
N LEU A 55 -18.45 13.25 -9.47
CA LEU A 55 -18.83 11.84 -9.62
C LEU A 55 -19.44 11.27 -8.33
N GLU A 56 -18.84 11.56 -7.19
CA GLU A 56 -19.35 11.11 -5.88
C GLU A 56 -20.74 11.70 -5.59
N MET A 57 -20.95 12.98 -5.92
CA MET A 57 -22.25 13.62 -5.81
C MET A 57 -23.29 12.98 -6.74
N GLU A 58 -22.93 12.69 -7.99
CA GLU A 58 -23.81 12.06 -8.97
C GLU A 58 -24.17 10.61 -8.56
N LEU A 59 -23.20 9.84 -8.05
CA LEU A 59 -23.42 8.50 -7.49
C LEU A 59 -24.37 8.53 -6.28
N ALA A 60 -24.22 9.51 -5.39
CA ALA A 60 -25.13 9.70 -4.27
C ALA A 60 -26.54 10.11 -4.76
N GLY A 61 -26.62 10.95 -5.79
CA GLY A 61 -27.86 11.30 -6.49
C GLY A 61 -28.58 10.07 -7.04
N LEU A 62 -27.86 9.20 -7.76
CA LEU A 62 -28.37 7.94 -8.28
C LEU A 62 -28.92 7.02 -7.17
N ALA A 63 -28.19 6.86 -6.07
CA ALA A 63 -28.63 6.04 -4.94
C ALA A 63 -29.96 6.55 -4.36
N ASN A 64 -30.10 7.87 -4.20
CA ASN A 64 -31.34 8.50 -3.76
C ASN A 64 -32.48 8.32 -4.79
N ALA A 65 -32.19 8.44 -6.08
CA ALA A 65 -33.16 8.23 -7.16
C ALA A 65 -33.68 6.78 -7.16
N LEU A 66 -32.81 5.78 -6.98
CA LEU A 66 -33.17 4.37 -6.85
C LEU A 66 -34.03 4.10 -5.63
N TYR A 67 -33.70 4.70 -4.48
CA TYR A 67 -34.51 4.61 -3.27
C TYR A 67 -35.92 5.23 -3.46
N ASN A 68 -35.99 6.41 -4.06
CA ASN A 68 -37.24 7.11 -4.37
C ASN A 68 -38.10 6.33 -5.37
N LEU A 69 -37.48 5.70 -6.37
CA LEU A 69 -38.17 4.81 -7.29
C LEU A 69 -38.76 3.60 -6.53
N GLY A 70 -37.98 2.94 -5.69
CA GLY A 70 -38.44 1.80 -4.89
C GLY A 70 -39.63 2.13 -4.00
N THR A 71 -39.57 3.25 -3.27
CA THR A 71 -40.69 3.71 -2.42
C THR A 71 -41.93 4.10 -3.23
N THR A 72 -41.74 4.71 -4.41
CA THR A 72 -42.85 5.07 -5.32
C THR A 72 -43.54 3.82 -5.88
N VAL A 73 -42.77 2.80 -6.28
CA VAL A 73 -43.33 1.52 -6.78
C VAL A 73 -44.12 0.81 -5.69
N VAL A 74 -43.59 0.73 -4.46
CA VAL A 74 -44.32 0.14 -3.33
C VAL A 74 -45.59 0.95 -3.02
N GLY A 75 -45.51 2.29 -3.06
CA GLY A 75 -46.66 3.18 -2.86
C GLY A 75 -47.74 3.02 -3.93
N ASP A 76 -47.37 2.85 -5.19
CA ASP A 76 -48.29 2.68 -6.32
C ASP A 76 -48.92 1.26 -6.33
N LEU A 77 -48.20 0.24 -5.85
CA LEU A 77 -48.72 -1.13 -5.70
C LEU A 77 -49.67 -1.29 -4.50
N THR A 78 -49.50 -0.48 -3.46
CA THR A 78 -50.29 -0.56 -2.21
C THR A 78 -51.52 0.34 -2.21
N LYS A 79 -51.59 1.34 -3.10
CA LYS A 79 -52.78 2.18 -3.28
C LYS A 79 -53.75 1.51 -4.25
N GLU A 80 -54.78 0.87 -3.69
CA GLU A 80 -55.94 0.44 -4.47
C GLU A 80 -56.58 1.62 -5.21
N LYS A 81 -57.12 1.30 -6.38
CA LYS A 81 -57.46 2.13 -7.53
C LYS A 81 -58.69 3.05 -7.31
N ASP A 82 -58.97 3.47 -6.08
CA ASP A 82 -60.30 3.98 -5.69
C ASP A 82 -60.36 5.48 -5.37
N LYS A 83 -59.49 6.30 -5.97
CA LYS A 83 -59.69 7.76 -5.96
C LYS A 83 -59.69 8.37 -7.36
N PRO A 84 -60.87 8.79 -7.89
CA PRO A 84 -60.93 9.53 -9.13
C PRO A 84 -60.28 10.89 -8.89
N GLY A 85 -59.09 11.09 -9.46
CA GLY A 85 -58.21 12.24 -9.23
C GLY A 85 -56.83 11.89 -8.64
N GLY A 86 -56.52 10.61 -8.42
CA GLY A 86 -55.18 10.17 -8.00
C GLY A 86 -54.12 10.57 -9.02
N ALA A 87 -53.09 11.31 -8.55
CA ALA A 87 -51.94 11.70 -9.35
C ALA A 87 -51.45 10.51 -10.19
N GLY A 88 -51.33 10.72 -11.50
CA GLY A 88 -50.95 9.67 -12.45
C GLY A 88 -49.65 8.96 -12.06
N LYS A 89 -49.47 7.74 -12.59
CA LYS A 89 -48.35 6.82 -12.32
C LYS A 89 -47.01 7.56 -12.23
N GLN A 90 -46.56 7.84 -11.00
CA GLN A 90 -45.38 8.66 -10.75
C GLN A 90 -44.08 7.88 -11.01
N VAL A 91 -44.18 6.55 -11.08
CA VAL A 91 -43.08 5.63 -11.43
C VAL A 91 -42.40 6.02 -12.74
N GLY A 92 -43.15 6.41 -13.78
CA GLY A 92 -42.55 6.76 -15.07
C GLY A 92 -41.56 7.92 -14.98
N ALA A 93 -41.91 8.95 -14.20
CA ALA A 93 -41.01 10.08 -13.94
C ALA A 93 -39.77 9.63 -13.14
N ARG A 94 -39.96 8.78 -12.11
CA ARG A 94 -38.84 8.26 -11.30
C ARG A 94 -37.88 7.38 -12.08
N VAL A 95 -38.38 6.60 -13.03
CA VAL A 95 -37.53 5.80 -13.93
C VAL A 95 -36.68 6.73 -14.81
N ASN A 96 -37.29 7.80 -15.35
CA ASN A 96 -36.54 8.77 -16.15
C ASN A 96 -35.45 9.48 -15.32
N ASP A 97 -35.73 9.81 -14.05
CA ASP A 97 -34.72 10.38 -13.14
C ASP A 97 -33.49 9.46 -13.01
N VAL A 98 -33.71 8.15 -12.82
CA VAL A 98 -32.63 7.14 -12.74
C VAL A 98 -31.86 7.04 -14.06
N ILE A 99 -32.57 7.02 -15.19
CA ILE A 99 -31.94 6.96 -16.52
C ILE A 99 -31.04 8.19 -16.74
N HIS A 100 -31.48 9.38 -16.34
CA HIS A 100 -30.68 10.59 -16.45
C HIS A 100 -29.39 10.49 -15.62
N HIS A 101 -29.46 10.04 -14.37
CA HIS A 101 -28.26 9.84 -13.55
C HIS A 101 -27.29 8.82 -14.16
N LEU A 102 -27.80 7.69 -14.69
CA LEU A 102 -26.96 6.69 -15.35
C LEU A 102 -26.28 7.23 -16.61
N ALA A 103 -26.98 8.05 -17.41
CA ALA A 103 -26.42 8.67 -18.61
C ALA A 103 -25.33 9.69 -18.26
N THR A 104 -25.52 10.49 -17.22
CA THR A 104 -24.50 11.43 -16.72
C THR A 104 -23.26 10.67 -16.23
N LEU A 105 -23.43 9.59 -15.47
CA LEU A 105 -22.30 8.80 -14.97
C LEU A 105 -21.48 8.14 -16.09
N ASP A 106 -22.13 7.67 -17.16
CA ASP A 106 -21.44 7.11 -18.32
C ASP A 106 -20.55 8.15 -19.02
N ASP A 107 -21.04 9.37 -19.20
CA ASP A 107 -20.27 10.50 -19.76
C ASP A 107 -19.10 10.90 -18.84
N MET A 108 -19.35 11.02 -17.54
CA MET A 108 -18.31 11.33 -16.57
C MET A 108 -17.22 10.25 -16.51
N SER A 109 -17.58 8.97 -16.67
CA SER A 109 -16.63 7.86 -16.62
C SER A 109 -15.55 7.94 -17.70
N GLN A 110 -15.84 8.57 -18.84
CA GLN A 110 -14.89 8.74 -19.94
C GLN A 110 -13.74 9.70 -19.60
N HIS A 111 -13.90 10.48 -18.53
CA HIS A 111 -12.95 11.51 -18.09
C HIS A 111 -12.14 11.07 -16.86
N ILE A 112 -12.29 9.81 -16.42
CA ILE A 112 -11.62 9.28 -15.23
C ILE A 112 -10.52 8.30 -15.66
N ASP A 113 -9.27 8.73 -15.49
CA ASP A 113 -8.07 7.93 -15.83
C ASP A 113 -7.57 7.06 -14.66
N THR A 114 -8.30 7.01 -13.55
CA THR A 114 -7.87 6.31 -12.34
C THR A 114 -7.83 4.79 -12.54
N MET A 115 -6.63 4.21 -12.46
CA MET A 115 -6.44 2.77 -12.53
C MET A 115 -6.75 2.11 -11.18
N ILE A 116 -7.70 1.16 -11.17
CA ILE A 116 -8.09 0.43 -9.97
C ILE A 116 -7.46 -0.97 -9.99
N PRO A 117 -6.65 -1.35 -9.00
CA PRO A 117 -6.12 -2.70 -8.90
C PRO A 117 -7.24 -3.74 -8.75
N MET A 118 -7.16 -4.86 -9.47
CA MET A 118 -8.17 -5.92 -9.45
C MET A 118 -8.46 -6.45 -8.02
N GLN A 119 -7.47 -6.43 -7.15
CA GLN A 119 -7.65 -6.83 -5.75
C GLN A 119 -8.60 -5.93 -4.97
N VAL A 120 -8.63 -4.62 -5.27
CA VAL A 120 -9.59 -3.69 -4.65
C VAL A 120 -11.01 -4.09 -5.03
N LEU A 121 -11.25 -4.44 -6.30
CA LEU A 121 -12.55 -4.91 -6.78
C LEU A 121 -12.96 -6.21 -6.07
N MET A 122 -12.04 -7.17 -5.91
CA MET A 122 -12.32 -8.41 -5.17
C MET A 122 -12.68 -8.16 -3.71
N GLU A 123 -12.05 -7.20 -3.03
CA GLU A 123 -12.42 -6.87 -1.65
C GLU A 123 -13.83 -6.26 -1.58
N ILE A 124 -14.20 -5.40 -2.53
CA ILE A 124 -15.55 -4.81 -2.64
C ILE A 124 -16.60 -5.91 -2.87
N ASP A 125 -16.37 -6.82 -3.82
CA ASP A 125 -17.28 -7.93 -4.13
C ASP A 125 -17.50 -8.85 -2.92
N ASN A 126 -16.46 -9.02 -2.11
CA ASN A 126 -16.52 -9.80 -0.87
C ASN A 126 -17.04 -9.00 0.35
N SER A 127 -17.55 -7.78 0.14
CA SER A 127 -18.06 -6.89 1.20
C SER A 127 -17.01 -6.59 2.28
N ARG A 128 -15.73 -6.55 1.90
CA ARG A 128 -14.61 -6.19 2.77
C ARG A 128 -14.18 -4.75 2.53
N ASN A 129 -13.61 -4.13 3.56
CA ASN A 129 -13.12 -2.76 3.45
C ASN A 129 -11.84 -2.74 2.59
N PRO A 130 -11.83 -2.07 1.41
CA PRO A 130 -10.65 -2.01 0.54
C PRO A 130 -9.47 -1.26 1.17
N MET A 131 -9.68 -0.46 2.22
CA MET A 131 -8.59 0.20 2.95
C MET A 131 -7.71 -0.80 3.71
N LEU A 132 -8.21 -1.99 4.05
CA LEU A 132 -7.40 -3.02 4.66
C LEU A 132 -6.27 -3.48 3.72
N LEU A 133 -6.58 -3.64 2.43
CA LEU A 133 -5.57 -3.98 1.42
C LEU A 133 -4.48 -2.90 1.35
N THR A 134 -4.87 -1.62 1.32
CA THR A 134 -3.91 -0.50 1.28
C THR A 134 -3.00 -0.52 2.52
N LYS A 135 -3.58 -0.73 3.70
CA LYS A 135 -2.85 -0.84 4.96
C LYS A 135 -1.85 -2.00 4.93
N GLU A 136 -2.29 -3.21 4.56
CA GLU A 136 -1.42 -4.39 4.49
C GLU A 136 -0.26 -4.20 3.50
N ARG A 137 -0.53 -3.56 2.36
CA ARG A 137 0.49 -3.25 1.35
C ARG A 137 1.51 -2.25 1.87
N LEU A 138 1.06 -1.21 2.58
CA LEU A 138 1.94 -0.22 3.19
C LEU A 138 2.83 -0.85 4.29
N GLU A 139 2.23 -1.63 5.19
CA GLU A 139 2.94 -2.32 6.27
C GLU A 139 3.98 -3.32 5.71
N ARG A 140 3.59 -4.10 4.69
CA ARG A 140 4.51 -5.01 4.01
C ARG A 140 5.65 -4.26 3.34
N ALA A 141 5.36 -3.18 2.61
CA ALA A 141 6.39 -2.38 1.94
C ALA A 141 7.40 -1.80 2.95
N ALA A 142 6.92 -1.30 4.09
CA ALA A 142 7.77 -0.78 5.15
C ALA A 142 8.66 -1.88 5.75
N THR A 143 8.09 -3.05 6.04
CA THR A 143 8.82 -4.20 6.59
C THR A 143 9.87 -4.71 5.61
N GLU A 144 9.51 -4.83 4.34
CA GLU A 144 10.39 -5.29 3.27
C GLU A 144 11.55 -4.30 3.04
N ASN A 145 11.27 -2.99 3.07
CA ASN A 145 12.30 -1.94 2.98
C ASN A 145 13.29 -2.01 4.17
N GLN A 146 12.80 -2.13 5.40
CA GLN A 146 13.66 -2.28 6.58
C GLN A 146 14.51 -3.56 6.51
N PHE A 147 13.91 -4.66 6.09
CA PHE A 147 14.60 -5.93 5.93
C PHE A 147 15.70 -5.85 4.86
N MET A 148 15.44 -5.19 3.74
CA MET A 148 16.43 -4.96 2.69
C MET A 148 17.58 -4.07 3.17
N ASN A 149 17.29 -2.99 3.90
CA ASN A 149 18.33 -2.15 4.49
C ASN A 149 19.20 -2.91 5.49
N GLY A 150 18.60 -3.79 6.31
CA GLY A 150 19.34 -4.68 7.21
C GLY A 150 20.25 -5.66 6.46
N LYS A 151 19.80 -6.21 5.33
CA LYS A 151 20.63 -7.06 4.46
C LYS A 151 21.82 -6.31 3.86
N ILE A 152 21.59 -5.09 3.36
CA ILE A 152 22.67 -4.25 2.81
C ILE A 152 23.73 -4.00 3.88
N GLN A 153 23.32 -3.56 5.07
CA GLN A 153 24.23 -3.33 6.19
C GLN A 153 25.00 -4.58 6.63
N ALA A 154 24.34 -5.75 6.62
CA ALA A 154 24.99 -7.01 6.94
C ALA A 154 26.05 -7.41 5.90
N ILE A 155 25.76 -7.19 4.61
CA ILE A 155 26.72 -7.45 3.52
C ILE A 155 27.90 -6.48 3.60
N ASP A 156 27.64 -5.19 3.84
CA ASP A 156 28.70 -4.18 3.99
C ASP A 156 29.61 -4.50 5.18
N SER A 157 29.02 -4.90 6.31
CA SER A 157 29.76 -5.31 7.51
C SER A 157 30.57 -6.59 7.24
N TYR A 158 29.98 -7.56 6.56
CA TYR A 158 30.67 -8.79 6.17
C TYR A 158 31.86 -8.52 5.26
N LYS A 159 31.68 -7.67 4.24
CA LYS A 159 32.76 -7.26 3.33
C LYS A 159 33.90 -6.62 4.13
N LYS A 160 33.58 -5.69 5.03
CA LYS A 160 34.57 -5.04 5.88
C LYS A 160 35.36 -6.06 6.72
N TYR A 161 34.68 -6.99 7.40
CA TYR A 161 35.37 -8.01 8.20
C TYR A 161 36.20 -8.97 7.34
N LEU A 162 35.73 -9.29 6.13
CA LEU A 162 36.48 -10.10 5.19
C LEU A 162 37.75 -9.38 4.73
N ASP A 163 37.65 -8.10 4.37
CA ASP A 163 38.79 -7.28 3.96
C ASP A 163 39.81 -7.15 5.10
N GLU A 164 39.36 -6.92 6.34
CA GLU A 164 40.21 -6.90 7.54
C GLU A 164 40.95 -8.22 7.76
N ALA A 165 40.25 -9.35 7.66
CA ALA A 165 40.84 -10.69 7.81
C ALA A 165 41.83 -11.02 6.68
N LEU A 166 41.54 -10.60 5.44
CA LEU A 166 42.45 -10.77 4.30
C LEU A 166 43.73 -9.96 4.50
N VAL A 167 43.63 -8.68 4.88
CA VAL A 167 44.82 -7.84 5.16
C VAL A 167 45.65 -8.38 6.32
N GLN A 168 45.01 -8.97 7.34
CA GLN A 168 45.73 -9.57 8.46
C GLN A 168 46.56 -10.79 8.05
N ASN A 169 46.05 -11.63 7.14
CA ASN A 169 46.72 -12.85 6.70
C ASN A 169 47.63 -12.64 5.46
N PHE A 170 47.33 -11.63 4.65
CA PHE A 170 47.99 -11.30 3.37
C PHE A 170 48.18 -9.78 3.25
N PRO A 171 49.18 -9.19 3.92
CA PRO A 171 49.36 -7.73 3.98
C PRO A 171 49.55 -7.04 2.62
N GLU A 172 50.08 -7.76 1.62
CA GLU A 172 50.27 -7.31 0.25
C GLU A 172 48.96 -6.99 -0.48
N LEU A 173 47.82 -7.51 -0.01
CA LEU A 173 46.51 -7.27 -0.61
C LEU A 173 45.90 -5.91 -0.24
N ARG A 174 46.45 -5.20 0.75
CA ARG A 174 45.88 -3.94 1.27
C ARG A 174 45.64 -2.90 0.17
N GLU A 175 46.63 -2.69 -0.70
CA GLU A 175 46.57 -1.68 -1.76
C GLU A 175 45.46 -1.99 -2.79
N TYR A 176 45.18 -3.27 -3.03
CA TYR A 176 44.14 -3.70 -3.96
C TYR A 176 42.74 -3.62 -3.36
N LEU A 177 42.56 -3.94 -2.07
CA LEU A 177 41.26 -3.92 -1.41
C LEU A 177 40.74 -2.49 -1.17
N GLU A 178 41.63 -1.56 -0.83
CA GLU A 178 41.29 -0.14 -0.68
C GLU A 178 40.87 0.49 -2.03
N SER A 179 41.52 0.08 -3.13
CA SER A 179 41.17 0.53 -4.49
C SER A 179 39.81 0.03 -4.99
N SER A 180 39.35 -1.12 -4.50
CA SER A 180 38.08 -1.74 -4.90
C SER A 180 36.86 -1.13 -4.19
N SER A 181 37.05 -0.13 -3.33
CA SER A 181 35.97 0.64 -2.69
C SER A 181 35.33 1.68 -3.63
N MET A 182 35.18 1.38 -4.92
CA MET A 182 34.38 2.24 -5.82
C MET A 182 32.88 2.06 -5.54
N ASP A 183 32.40 2.95 -4.67
CA ASP A 183 31.14 3.69 -4.72
C ASP A 183 29.94 3.03 -5.44
N LEU A 184 29.22 2.17 -4.70
CA LEU A 184 27.86 1.72 -5.03
C LEU A 184 26.79 2.80 -4.73
N THR A 185 27.18 3.98 -4.27
CA THR A 185 26.30 5.08 -3.84
C THR A 185 26.07 6.12 -4.92
N GLN A 186 26.57 5.93 -6.14
CA GLN A 186 26.20 6.82 -7.24
C GLN A 186 24.69 6.68 -7.52
N PRO A 187 23.93 7.79 -7.50
CA PRO A 187 22.54 7.75 -7.89
C PRO A 187 22.50 7.23 -9.32
N ILE A 188 21.68 6.21 -9.56
CA ILE A 188 21.33 5.79 -10.92
C ILE A 188 20.81 7.05 -11.60
N LYS A 189 21.61 7.64 -12.49
CA LYS A 189 21.14 8.68 -13.39
C LYS A 189 20.07 7.99 -14.23
N MET A 190 18.82 8.25 -13.92
CA MET A 190 17.75 8.08 -14.89
C MET A 190 18.08 9.10 -15.98
N GLU A 191 18.79 8.63 -17.00
CA GLU A 191 19.05 9.40 -18.21
C GLU A 191 17.70 9.54 -18.91
N GLU A 192 17.14 10.74 -18.77
CA GLU A 192 15.97 11.23 -19.47
C GLU A 192 16.33 11.36 -20.95
N ASP A 193 16.27 10.25 -21.68
CA ASP A 193 16.36 10.25 -23.13
C ASP A 193 14.97 10.54 -23.72
N ALA A 194 14.53 11.79 -23.52
CA ALA A 194 13.52 12.41 -24.34
C ALA A 194 14.16 13.61 -25.05
N VAL A 195 14.56 13.42 -26.30
CA VAL A 195 14.44 14.38 -27.40
C VAL A 195 14.88 13.67 -28.69
N GLY A 196 13.89 13.24 -29.47
CA GLY A 196 14.12 12.89 -30.87
C GLY A 196 14.59 14.15 -31.63
N PRO A 197 15.54 14.03 -32.56
CA PRO A 197 16.12 15.19 -33.20
C PRO A 197 15.11 15.83 -34.17
N SER A 198 14.73 17.07 -33.85
CA SER A 198 14.20 18.03 -34.81
C SER A 198 15.27 18.30 -35.89
N ALA A 199 15.10 17.66 -37.05
CA ALA A 199 15.87 17.97 -38.25
C ALA A 199 15.15 19.06 -39.05
N GLY A 200 15.43 20.32 -38.71
CA GLY A 200 15.25 21.44 -39.62
C GLY A 200 16.42 21.49 -40.61
N LEU A 201 16.19 21.10 -41.86
CA LEU A 201 17.05 21.47 -42.98
C LEU A 201 16.25 22.32 -43.97
N SER A 202 16.54 23.62 -43.91
CA SER A 202 16.33 24.62 -44.95
C SER A 202 17.24 24.29 -46.16
N ASN A 203 16.73 24.33 -47.40
CA ASN A 203 16.85 25.49 -48.30
C ASN A 203 16.43 25.16 -49.77
N GLY A 204 15.94 26.18 -50.50
CA GLY A 204 15.71 26.38 -51.95
C GLY A 204 15.74 25.21 -52.94
N VAL A 205 14.78 25.05 -53.86
CA VAL A 205 14.24 26.00 -54.85
C VAL A 205 12.76 25.74 -55.11
#